data_AF-A0A1Y2AKX4-F1
#
_entry.id   AF-A0A1Y2AKX4-F1
#
_cell.length_a   1.000
_cell.length_b   1.000
_cell.length_c   1.000
_cell.angle_alpha   90.00
_cell.angle_beta   90.00
_cell.angle_gamma   90.00
#
_symmetry.space_group_name_H-M   'P 1'
#
loop_
_entity.id
_entity.type
_entity.pdbx_description
1 polymer ?
#
loop_
_entity_poly.entity_id
_entity_poly.type
_entity_poly.pdbx_seq_one_letter_code
_entity_poly.pdbx_strand_id
1 'polypeptide(L)'
;MLFNTTRVNSQEFIEYLNTGYINNDDFKTVRNVYSVIFFTSMAFMVVSLVLFYKLRDSYIIRQRNFTLTFIGGICTFIDLFTSILPQLVYIHCLSLVSTSNMLNTLVNLIFLSRSLRVILFYHLNYFKDFII
;
A
#
# COMPACT_ATOMS: atom_id res chain seq x y z
N MET A 1 -13.45 16.94 -22.20
CA MET A 1 -14.22 15.86 -21.55
C MET A 1 -13.21 14.82 -21.10
N LEU A 2 -13.04 14.61 -19.79
CA LEU A 2 -11.87 13.90 -19.22
C LEU A 2 -11.97 12.36 -19.33
N PHE A 3 -13.16 11.84 -19.64
CA PHE A 3 -13.41 10.43 -19.91
C PHE A 3 -14.38 10.30 -21.08
N ASN A 4 -13.98 9.58 -22.13
CA ASN A 4 -14.86 9.22 -23.24
C ASN A 4 -15.58 7.92 -22.90
N THR A 5 -16.89 7.95 -22.72
CA THR A 5 -17.73 6.79 -22.36
C THR A 5 -18.49 6.22 -23.56
N THR A 6 -18.09 6.56 -24.79
CA THR A 6 -18.70 5.99 -26.00
C THR A 6 -18.47 4.48 -26.08
N ARG A 7 -19.43 3.78 -26.69
CA ARG A 7 -19.35 2.33 -26.92
C ARG A 7 -18.20 2.04 -27.88
N VAL A 8 -17.17 1.36 -27.37
CA VAL A 8 -15.96 1.00 -28.12
C VAL A 8 -16.30 -0.08 -29.16
N ASN A 9 -15.84 0.10 -30.40
CA ASN A 9 -16.01 -0.90 -31.44
C ASN A 9 -15.06 -2.09 -31.21
N SER A 10 -15.39 -3.29 -31.70
CA SER A 10 -14.56 -4.49 -31.50
C SER A 10 -13.16 -4.33 -32.10
N GLN A 11 -13.02 -3.57 -33.18
CA GLN A 11 -11.72 -3.25 -33.79
C GLN A 11 -10.86 -2.33 -32.90
N GLU A 12 -11.42 -1.24 -32.35
CA GLU A 12 -10.71 -0.36 -31.42
C GLU A 12 -10.25 -1.12 -30.17
N PHE A 13 -11.06 -2.08 -29.68
CA PHE A 13 -10.68 -2.89 -28.53
C PHE A 13 -9.47 -3.81 -28.83
N ILE A 14 -9.44 -4.43 -30.01
CA ILE A 14 -8.31 -5.27 -30.44
C ILE A 14 -7.06 -4.41 -30.66
N GLU A 15 -7.23 -3.22 -31.24
CA GLU A 15 -6.14 -2.26 -31.41
C GLU A 15 -5.57 -1.81 -30.06
N TYR A 16 -6.44 -1.52 -29.08
CA TYR A 16 -6.06 -1.18 -27.71
C TYR A 16 -5.27 -2.30 -27.00
N LEU A 17 -5.70 -3.56 -27.14
CA LEU A 17 -4.98 -4.70 -26.57
C LEU A 17 -3.56 -4.83 -27.12
N ASN A 18 -3.37 -4.46 -28.38
CA ASN A 18 -2.08 -4.56 -29.07
C ASN A 18 -1.21 -3.31 -28.91
N THR A 19 -1.75 -2.17 -28.47
CA THR A 19 -1.01 -0.89 -28.42
C THR A 19 -0.03 -0.77 -27.25
N GLY A 20 0.06 -1.75 -26.35
CA GLY A 20 1.14 -1.89 -25.37
C GLY A 20 1.42 -0.64 -24.53
N TYR A 21 0.84 -0.56 -23.33
CA TYR A 21 0.94 0.60 -22.42
C TYR A 21 2.37 1.13 -22.17
N ILE A 22 3.38 0.25 -22.08
CA ILE A 22 4.76 0.63 -21.72
C ILE A 22 5.48 1.35 -22.87
N ASN A 23 5.19 0.99 -24.13
CA ASN A 23 5.95 1.46 -25.29
C ASN A 23 5.24 2.56 -26.08
N ASN A 24 3.99 2.88 -25.75
CA ASN A 24 3.23 3.93 -26.42
C ASN A 24 3.48 5.31 -25.75
N ASP A 25 3.75 6.32 -26.59
CA ASP A 25 3.98 7.71 -26.21
C ASP A 25 2.70 8.43 -25.75
N ASP A 26 1.53 7.97 -26.17
CA ASP A 26 0.23 8.53 -25.74
C ASP A 26 0.04 8.47 -24.22
N PHE A 27 0.62 7.44 -23.58
CA PHE A 27 0.54 7.23 -22.13
C PHE A 27 1.72 7.80 -21.35
N LYS A 28 2.64 8.53 -22.00
CA LYS A 28 3.86 9.06 -21.37
C LYS A 28 3.55 9.97 -20.17
N THR A 29 2.52 10.82 -20.29
CA THR A 29 2.10 11.72 -19.20
C THR A 29 1.60 10.93 -17.99
N VAL A 30 0.78 9.90 -18.22
CA VAL A 30 0.23 9.04 -17.16
C VAL A 30 1.36 8.28 -16.45
N ARG A 31 2.28 7.68 -17.21
CA ARG A 31 3.46 6.99 -16.69
C ARG A 31 4.35 7.93 -15.85
N ASN A 32 4.52 9.18 -16.28
CA ASN A 32 5.31 10.15 -15.54
C ASN A 32 4.65 10.51 -14.18
N VAL A 33 3.33 10.68 -14.15
CA VAL A 33 2.59 10.92 -12.90
C VAL A 33 2.75 9.74 -11.93
N TYR A 34 2.58 8.51 -12.40
CA TYR A 34 2.80 7.31 -11.58
C TYR A 34 4.24 7.18 -11.10
N SER A 35 5.22 7.58 -11.93
CA SER A 35 6.64 7.58 -11.55
C SER A 35 6.91 8.56 -10.40
N VAL A 36 6.38 9.79 -10.48
CA VAL A 36 6.51 10.78 -9.40
C VAL A 36 5.88 10.25 -8.11
N ILE A 37 4.65 9.75 -8.17
CA ILE A 37 3.93 9.20 -7.00
C ILE A 37 4.73 8.05 -6.38
N PHE A 38 5.33 7.18 -7.21
CA PHE A 38 6.14 6.06 -6.75
C PHE A 38 7.33 6.53 -5.93
N PHE A 39 8.15 7.44 -6.48
CA PHE A 39 9.35 7.91 -5.79
C PHE A 39 9.02 8.69 -4.51
N THR A 40 8.00 9.56 -4.53
CA THR A 40 7.60 10.31 -3.33
C THR A 40 7.07 9.38 -2.24
N SER A 41 6.26 8.38 -2.60
CA SER A 41 5.70 7.44 -1.64
C SER A 41 6.78 6.53 -1.05
N MET A 42 7.71 6.06 -1.87
CA MET A 42 8.84 5.24 -1.41
C MET A 42 9.75 6.01 -0.46
N ALA A 43 10.09 7.26 -0.79
CA ALA A 43 10.87 8.13 0.09
C ALA A 43 10.16 8.34 1.44
N PHE A 44 8.87 8.66 1.43
CA PHE A 44 8.08 8.85 2.64
C PHE A 44 8.05 7.58 3.53
N MET A 45 7.84 6.42 2.93
CA MET A 45 7.78 5.15 3.66
C MET A 45 9.14 4.78 4.27
N VAL A 46 10.24 4.93 3.52
CA VAL A 46 11.59 4.66 4.02
C VAL A 46 11.92 5.58 5.21
N VAL A 47 11.66 6.89 5.07
CA VAL A 47 11.87 7.85 6.17
C VAL A 47 11.03 7.48 7.39
N SER A 48 9.77 7.10 7.18
CA SER A 48 8.87 6.68 8.25
C SER A 48 9.37 5.42 8.96
N LEU A 49 9.83 4.40 8.24
CA LEU A 49 10.41 3.19 8.81
C LEU A 49 11.70 3.47 9.61
N VAL A 50 12.57 4.33 9.09
CA VAL A 50 13.82 4.73 9.77
C VAL A 50 13.52 5.50 11.05
N LEU A 51 12.59 6.47 10.99
CA LEU A 51 12.15 7.22 12.18
C LEU A 51 11.52 6.29 13.21
N PHE A 52 10.67 5.35 12.77
CA PHE A 52 10.04 4.39 13.66
C PHE A 52 11.07 3.48 14.34
N TYR A 53 12.10 3.04 13.61
CA TYR A 53 13.21 2.26 14.18
C TYR A 53 14.03 3.07 15.19
N LYS A 54 14.34 4.34 14.91
CA LYS A 54 15.07 5.20 15.85
C LYS A 54 14.27 5.47 17.13
N LEU A 55 12.96 5.63 17.01
CA LEU A 55 12.08 5.91 18.15
C LEU A 55 11.70 4.65 18.95
N ARG A 56 12.26 3.47 18.64
CA ARG A 56 11.89 2.19 19.27
C ARG A 56 11.91 2.21 20.79
N ASP A 57 12.84 2.96 21.39
CA ASP A 57 13.04 3.01 22.85
C ASP A 57 12.14 4.06 23.52
N SER A 58 11.36 4.82 22.75
CA SER A 58 10.38 5.78 23.28
C SER A 58 9.21 5.04 23.94
N TYR A 59 8.77 5.56 25.10
CA TYR A 59 7.68 4.98 25.91
C TYR A 59 6.40 4.72 25.11
N ILE A 60 6.03 5.65 24.22
CA ILE A 60 4.85 5.55 23.35
C ILE A 60 4.92 4.33 22.42
N ILE A 61 6.10 4.01 21.90
CA ILE A 61 6.30 2.92 20.95
C ILE A 61 6.40 1.57 21.66
N ARG A 62 7.00 1.55 22.87
CA ARG A 62 7.08 0.35 23.71
C ARG A 62 5.70 -0.14 24.16
N GLN A 63 4.78 0.76 24.50
CA GLN A 63 3.39 0.40 24.83
C GLN A 63 2.59 -0.20 23.65
N ARG A 64 2.95 0.13 22.41
CA ARG A 64 2.17 -0.24 21.21
C ARG A 64 2.60 -1.54 20.53
N ASN A 65 3.44 -2.37 21.18
CA ASN A 65 4.11 -3.53 20.55
C ASN A 65 4.85 -3.12 19.27
N PHE A 66 6.07 -2.61 19.46
CA PHE A 66 6.99 -2.20 18.39
C PHE A 66 7.07 -3.24 17.25
N THR A 67 7.30 -4.51 17.59
CA THR A 67 7.50 -5.60 16.62
C THR A 67 6.33 -5.76 15.65
N LEU A 68 5.09 -5.79 16.16
CA LEU A 68 3.89 -5.97 15.31
C LEU A 68 3.68 -4.74 14.40
N THR A 69 3.94 -3.55 14.92
CA THR A 69 3.82 -2.31 14.16
C THR A 69 4.88 -2.20 13.07
N PHE A 70 6.10 -2.61 13.38
CA PHE A 70 7.24 -2.56 12.46
C PHE A 70 7.06 -3.58 11.32
N ILE A 71 6.68 -4.82 11.64
CA ILE A 71 6.36 -5.85 10.63
C ILE A 71 5.21 -5.37 9.74
N GLY A 72 4.15 -4.82 10.32
CA GLY A 72 3.05 -4.21 9.56
C GLY A 72 3.53 -3.14 8.60
N GLY A 73 4.41 -2.24 9.05
CA GLY A 73 5.00 -1.20 8.20
C GLY A 73 5.83 -1.77 7.03
N ILE A 74 6.59 -2.84 7.26
CA ILE A 74 7.32 -3.55 6.20
C ILE A 74 6.35 -4.19 5.20
N CYS A 75 5.30 -4.87 5.68
CA CYS A 75 4.30 -5.46 4.79
C CYS A 75 3.59 -4.41 3.94
N THR A 76 3.20 -3.28 4.52
CA THR A 76 2.58 -2.17 3.78
C THR A 76 3.55 -1.53 2.77
N PHE A 77 4.83 -1.44 3.10
CA PHE A 77 5.85 -0.99 2.15
C PHE A 77 5.96 -1.90 0.93
N ILE A 78 6.02 -3.22 1.16
CA ILE A 78 6.08 -4.22 0.08
C ILE A 78 4.79 -4.15 -0.76
N ASP A 79 3.63 -4.10 -0.12
CA ASP A 79 2.32 -4.05 -0.79
C ASP A 79 2.21 -2.82 -1.71
N LEU A 80 2.55 -1.63 -1.21
CA LEU A 80 2.55 -0.39 -1.97
C LEU A 80 3.56 -0.42 -3.12
N PHE A 81 4.76 -0.96 -2.89
CA PHE A 81 5.77 -1.14 -3.94
C PHE A 81 5.23 -2.02 -5.07
N THR A 82 4.72 -3.21 -4.74
CA THR A 82 4.21 -4.15 -5.74
C THR A 82 2.90 -3.70 -6.41
N SER A 83 2.15 -2.79 -5.78
CA SER A 83 0.91 -2.25 -6.36
C SER A 83 1.17 -1.14 -7.38
N ILE A 84 2.25 -0.36 -7.23
CA ILE A 84 2.59 0.75 -8.12
C ILE A 84 3.60 0.33 -9.20
N LEU A 85 4.47 -0.65 -8.93
CA LEU A 85 5.45 -1.18 -9.89
C LEU A 85 4.88 -1.59 -11.28
N PRO A 86 3.68 -2.21 -11.39
CA PRO A 86 3.10 -2.60 -12.68
C PRO A 86 2.80 -1.42 -13.61
N GLN A 87 2.70 -0.20 -13.06
CA GLN A 87 2.48 1.02 -13.84
C GLN A 87 3.76 1.50 -14.55
N LEU A 88 4.92 0.97 -14.15
CA LEU A 88 6.23 1.38 -14.66
C LEU A 88 6.93 0.25 -15.43
N VAL A 89 6.71 -1.00 -15.06
CA VAL A 89 7.39 -2.18 -15.61
C VAL A 89 6.39 -3.29 -15.90
N TYR A 90 6.70 -4.12 -16.89
CA TYR A 90 5.92 -5.31 -17.18
C TYR A 90 6.10 -6.34 -16.06
N ILE A 91 5.00 -6.77 -15.45
CA ILE A 91 4.98 -7.75 -14.36
C ILE A 91 4.07 -8.90 -14.73
N HIS A 92 4.42 -10.11 -14.29
CA HIS A 92 3.56 -11.28 -14.45
C HIS A 92 2.22 -11.11 -13.72
N CYS A 93 1.14 -11.45 -14.42
CA CYS A 93 -0.23 -11.38 -13.89
C CYS A 93 -0.38 -12.11 -12.53
N LEU A 94 0.28 -13.27 -12.36
CA LEU A 94 0.24 -14.01 -11.10
C LEU A 94 0.77 -13.20 -9.91
N SER A 95 1.86 -12.46 -10.09
CA SER A 95 2.43 -11.62 -9.03
C SER A 95 1.47 -10.51 -8.62
N LEU A 96 0.75 -9.93 -9.59
CA LEU A 96 -0.24 -8.88 -9.34
C LEU A 96 -1.41 -9.41 -8.49
N VAL A 97 -1.95 -10.57 -8.89
CA VAL A 97 -3.05 -11.22 -8.19
C VAL A 97 -2.65 -11.63 -6.77
N SER A 98 -1.45 -12.18 -6.59
CA SER A 98 -0.94 -12.54 -5.26
C SER A 98 -0.76 -11.32 -4.37
N THR A 99 -0.23 -10.20 -4.88
CA THR A 99 -0.13 -8.96 -4.13
C THR A 99 -1.51 -8.44 -3.70
N SER A 100 -2.41 -8.22 -4.65
CA SER A 100 -3.71 -7.60 -4.37
C SER A 100 -4.60 -8.42 -3.45
N ASN A 101 -4.47 -9.76 -3.46
CA ASN A 101 -5.32 -10.63 -2.65
C ASN A 101 -4.67 -11.06 -1.34
N MET A 102 -3.37 -11.37 -1.32
CA MET A 102 -2.72 -11.89 -0.11
C MET A 102 -2.08 -10.78 0.71
N LEU A 103 -1.26 -9.92 0.09
CA LEU A 103 -0.53 -8.86 0.78
C LEU A 103 -1.48 -7.77 1.31
N ASN A 104 -2.40 -7.30 0.47
CA ASN A 104 -3.39 -6.31 0.89
C ASN A 104 -4.29 -6.84 2.03
N THR A 105 -4.78 -8.08 1.92
CA THR A 105 -5.57 -8.71 2.99
C THR A 105 -4.77 -8.84 4.29
N LEU A 106 -3.49 -9.20 4.21
CA LEU A 106 -2.60 -9.28 5.36
C LEU A 106 -2.39 -7.91 6.02
N VAL A 107 -2.18 -6.85 5.23
CA VAL A 107 -2.08 -5.47 5.72
C VAL A 107 -3.37 -5.06 6.44
N ASN A 108 -4.54 -5.33 5.84
CA ASN A 108 -5.83 -5.03 6.46
C ASN A 108 -6.07 -5.82 7.75
N LEU A 109 -5.63 -7.08 7.82
CA LEU A 109 -5.74 -7.90 9.03
C LEU A 109 -4.84 -7.39 10.15
N ILE A 110 -3.61 -6.95 9.83
CA ILE A 110 -2.73 -6.28 10.79
C ILE A 110 -3.38 -4.98 11.28
N PHE A 111 -3.97 -4.19 10.41
CA PHE A 111 -4.65 -2.96 10.80
C PHE A 111 -5.88 -3.23 11.68
N LEU A 112 -6.68 -4.24 11.33
CA LEU A 112 -7.86 -4.66 12.08
C LEU A 112 -7.46 -5.16 13.48
N SER A 113 -6.47 -6.05 13.59
CA SER A 113 -6.02 -6.59 14.88
C SER A 113 -5.51 -5.51 15.82
N ARG A 114 -4.85 -4.46 15.29
CA ARG A 114 -4.40 -3.31 16.07
C ARG A 114 -5.55 -2.42 16.51
N SER A 115 -6.48 -2.11 15.62
CA SER A 115 -7.67 -1.32 15.94
C SER A 115 -8.54 -2.04 16.99
N LEU A 116 -8.74 -3.35 16.82
CA LEU A 116 -9.48 -4.18 17.77
C LEU A 116 -8.81 -4.23 19.14
N ARG A 117 -7.47 -4.31 19.21
CA ARG A 117 -6.74 -4.27 20.48
C ARG A 117 -6.99 -2.97 21.25
N VAL A 118 -7.00 -1.83 20.56
CA VAL A 118 -7.28 -0.52 21.20
C VAL A 118 -8.72 -0.47 21.71
N ILE A 119 -9.69 -0.94 20.92
CA ILE A 119 -11.09 -0.98 21.32
C ILE A 119 -11.30 -1.92 22.51
N LEU A 120 -10.71 -3.12 22.48
CA LEU A 120 -10.77 -4.08 23.59
C LEU A 120 -10.12 -3.53 24.85
N PHE A 121 -9.00 -2.81 24.75
CA PHE A 121 -8.40 -2.15 25.92
C PHE A 121 -9.33 -1.08 26.53
N TYR A 122 -10.06 -0.34 25.70
CA TYR A 122 -11.02 0.66 26.18
C TYR A 122 -12.27 -0.01 26.79
N HIS A 123 -12.76 -1.08 26.19
CA HIS A 123 -13.99 -1.77 26.63
C HIS A 123 -13.76 -2.70 27.84
N LEU A 124 -12.60 -3.35 27.95
CA LEU A 124 -12.25 -4.26 29.05
C LEU A 124 -11.69 -3.56 30.28
N ASN A 125 -11.69 -2.23 30.33
CA ASN A 125 -11.38 -1.44 31.54
C ASN A 125 -10.03 -1.74 32.22
N TYR A 126 -9.02 -2.25 31.51
CA TYR A 126 -7.69 -2.55 32.10
C TYR A 126 -6.99 -1.30 32.69
N PHE A 127 -7.45 -0.09 32.38
CA PHE A 127 -6.97 1.16 33.01
C PHE A 127 -7.73 1.58 34.26
N LYS A 128 -8.81 0.90 34.64
CA LYS A 128 -9.57 1.23 35.86
C LYS A 128 -8.96 0.62 37.12
N ASP A 129 -8.17 -0.46 37.00
CA ASP A 129 -7.61 -1.20 38.14
C ASP A 129 -6.16 -0.83 38.50
N PHE A 130 -5.52 0.10 37.77
CA PHE A 130 -4.15 0.56 38.05
C PHE A 130 -4.08 1.96 38.69
N ILE A 131 -5.22 2.48 39.15
CA ILE A 131 -5.32 3.67 40.00
C ILE A 131 -5.91 3.21 41.34
N ILE A 132 -5.05 2.63 42.18
CA ILE A 132 -5.14 2.66 43.64
C ILE A 132 -3.80 3.19 44.14
#